data_AF-A0A0A9Z617-F1
#
_entry.id   AF-A0A0A9Z617-F1
#
_cell.length_a   1.000
_cell.length_b   1.000
_cell.length_c   1.000
_cell.angle_alpha   90.00
_cell.angle_beta   90.00
_cell.angle_gamma   90.00
#
_symmetry.space_group_name_H-M   'P 1'
#
loop_
_entity.id
_entity.type
_entity.pdbx_description
1 polymer ?
#
loop_
_entity_poly.entity_id
_entity_poly.type
_entity_poly.pdbx_seq_one_letter_code
_entity_poly.pdbx_strand_id
1 'polypeptide(L)'
;EIFDPREDVKYLSNNKMCLIRWCFKLRGGLLFLNNVPWRQGVERRCAMCNSGEEEDLFHFMGVCSILVEWRMKWFSQSRLSRQECLDLLKTPNMEKLAGYAREACKYRWALIQEFNY
;
A
#
# COMPACT_ATOMS: atom_id res chain seq x y z
N GLU A 1 16.02 13.70 -30.99
CA GLU A 1 14.96 12.66 -30.93
C GLU A 1 13.63 13.37 -31.02
N ILE A 2 12.76 12.95 -31.95
CA ILE A 2 11.46 13.58 -32.19
C ILE A 2 10.48 12.96 -31.20
N PHE A 3 9.87 13.78 -30.33
CA PHE A 3 8.79 13.37 -29.44
C PHE A 3 7.59 12.90 -30.29
N ASP A 4 7.28 11.60 -30.28
CA ASP A 4 6.09 11.04 -30.91
C ASP A 4 4.96 10.92 -29.87
N PRO A 5 3.94 11.79 -29.90
CA PRO A 5 2.82 11.77 -28.95
C PRO A 5 1.94 10.51 -29.04
N ARG A 6 2.22 9.57 -29.97
CA ARG A 6 1.49 8.30 -30.11
C ARG A 6 2.12 7.13 -29.35
N GLU A 7 3.34 7.26 -28.83
CA GLU A 7 3.88 6.28 -27.86
C GLU A 7 3.15 6.32 -26.52
N ASP A 8 2.56 7.48 -26.19
CA ASP A 8 1.86 7.75 -24.94
C ASP A 8 0.53 7.00 -24.78
N VAL A 9 -0.02 6.38 -25.82
CA VAL A 9 -1.29 5.64 -25.69
C VAL A 9 -1.07 4.22 -25.17
N LYS A 10 0.17 3.71 -25.20
CA LYS A 10 0.50 2.32 -24.83
C LYS A 10 0.60 2.08 -23.31
N TYR A 11 0.67 3.14 -22.49
CA TYR A 11 0.61 3.01 -21.03
C TYR A 11 -0.83 3.02 -20.49
N LEU A 12 -1.80 3.45 -21.29
CA LEU A 12 -3.22 3.50 -20.95
C LEU A 12 -3.97 2.18 -21.22
N SER A 13 -3.26 1.08 -21.51
CA SER A 13 -3.92 -0.22 -21.68
C SER A 13 -4.59 -0.67 -20.37
N ASN A 14 -5.74 -1.34 -20.48
CA ASN A 14 -6.66 -1.60 -19.37
C ASN A 14 -5.98 -2.30 -18.16
N ASN A 15 -5.04 -3.22 -18.42
CA ASN A 15 -4.26 -3.91 -17.37
C ASN A 15 -3.30 -2.96 -16.63
N LYS A 16 -2.66 -2.03 -17.34
CA LYS A 16 -1.75 -1.04 -16.73
C LYS A 16 -2.51 -0.03 -15.88
N MET A 17 -3.74 0.31 -16.26
CA MET A 17 -4.58 1.23 -15.49
C MET A 17 -4.87 0.73 -14.08
N CYS A 18 -5.11 -0.58 -13.92
CA CYS A 18 -5.34 -1.19 -12.60
C CYS A 18 -4.08 -1.08 -11.70
N LEU A 19 -2.89 -1.33 -12.26
CA LEU A 19 -1.62 -1.21 -11.54
C LEU A 19 -1.34 0.24 -11.14
N ILE A 20 -1.50 1.16 -12.09
CA ILE A 20 -1.33 2.60 -11.90
C ILE A 20 -2.22 3.08 -10.74
N ARG A 21 -3.51 2.73 -10.76
CA ARG A 21 -4.45 3.11 -9.69
C ARG A 21 -3.97 2.73 -8.30
N TRP A 22 -3.49 1.50 -8.11
CA TRP A 22 -3.00 1.04 -6.80
C TRP A 22 -1.68 1.70 -6.39
N CYS A 23 -0.77 1.92 -7.35
CA CYS A 23 0.46 2.66 -7.08
C CYS A 23 0.16 4.10 -6.65
N PHE A 24 -0.76 4.79 -7.33
CA PHE A 24 -1.21 6.13 -6.97
C PHE A 24 -1.84 6.16 -5.58
N LYS A 25 -2.67 5.17 -5.24
CA LYS A 25 -3.24 5.09 -3.89
C LYS A 25 -2.16 4.95 -2.83
N LEU A 26 -1.18 4.08 -3.05
CA LEU A 26 -0.11 3.86 -2.08
C LEU A 26 0.77 5.13 -1.93
N ARG A 27 1.20 5.72 -3.05
CA ARG A 27 2.05 6.93 -3.08
C ARG A 27 1.37 8.17 -2.52
N GLY A 28 0.07 8.31 -2.77
CA GLY A 28 -0.73 9.44 -2.27
C GLY A 28 -1.34 9.22 -0.90
N GLY A 29 -1.08 8.09 -0.23
CA GLY A 29 -1.70 7.77 1.06
C GLY A 29 -3.24 7.56 0.99
N LEU A 30 -3.79 7.26 -0.18
CA LEU A 30 -5.23 7.11 -0.45
C LEU A 30 -5.74 5.68 -0.14
N LEU A 31 -5.20 5.04 0.91
CA LEU A 31 -5.56 3.69 1.35
C LEU A 31 -6.59 3.69 2.49
N PHE A 32 -7.06 4.86 2.93
CA PHE A 32 -7.99 5.02 4.05
C PHE A 32 -7.50 4.31 5.33
N LEU A 33 -6.21 4.46 5.63
CA LEU A 33 -5.62 4.01 6.88
C LEU A 33 -6.08 4.90 8.04
N ASN A 34 -5.91 4.42 9.26
CA ASN A 34 -6.42 5.10 10.44
C ASN A 34 -5.62 6.36 10.83
N ASN A 35 -4.35 6.48 10.43
CA ASN A 35 -3.57 7.69 10.70
C ASN A 35 -3.95 8.84 9.73
N VAL A 36 -5.00 9.57 10.09
CA VAL A 36 -5.50 10.75 9.36
C VAL A 36 -5.63 11.96 10.30
N PRO A 37 -5.50 13.20 9.78
CA PRO A 37 -5.43 14.40 10.62
C PRO A 37 -6.63 14.61 11.56
N TRP A 38 -7.83 14.19 11.14
CA TRP A 38 -9.08 14.38 11.89
C TRP A 38 -9.35 13.30 12.95
N ARG A 39 -8.58 12.20 12.99
CA ARG A 39 -8.69 11.17 14.05
C ARG A 39 -7.67 11.44 15.15
N GLN A 40 -7.91 10.96 16.36
CA GLN A 40 -7.00 11.12 17.49
C GLN A 40 -6.91 9.86 18.37
N GLY A 41 -5.78 9.72 19.07
CA GLY A 41 -5.58 8.66 20.06
C GLY A 41 -5.80 7.25 19.50
N VAL A 42 -6.74 6.52 20.11
CA VAL A 42 -7.02 5.11 19.79
C VAL A 42 -7.50 4.94 18.36
N GLU A 43 -8.21 5.93 17.80
CA GLU A 43 -8.75 5.87 16.44
C GLU A 43 -7.68 5.87 15.34
N ARG A 44 -6.45 6.27 15.67
CA ARG A 44 -5.29 6.23 14.74
C ARG A 44 -4.59 4.88 14.73
N ARG A 45 -4.86 4.00 15.70
CA ARG A 45 -4.17 2.72 15.84
C ARG A 45 -4.51 1.79 14.68
N CYS A 46 -3.60 0.87 14.40
CA CYS A 46 -3.82 -0.21 13.43
C CYS A 46 -5.09 -1.00 13.76
N ALA A 47 -5.98 -1.13 12.77
CA ALA A 47 -7.23 -1.86 12.92
C ALA A 47 -7.05 -3.39 12.82
N MET A 48 -5.86 -3.85 12.44
CA MET A 48 -5.58 -5.27 12.19
C MET A 48 -4.76 -5.91 13.31
N CYS A 49 -3.81 -5.17 13.90
CA CYS A 49 -2.82 -5.74 14.82
C CYS A 49 -2.93 -5.14 16.22
N ASN A 50 -2.50 -5.90 17.23
CA ASN A 50 -2.61 -5.53 18.63
C ASN A 50 -1.38 -4.80 19.19
N SER A 51 -0.51 -4.23 18.34
CA SER A 51 0.71 -3.55 18.81
C SER A 51 0.47 -2.15 19.35
N GLY A 52 -0.72 -1.57 19.13
CA GLY A 52 -1.05 -0.20 19.55
C GLY A 52 -0.40 0.92 18.71
N GLU A 53 0.30 0.56 17.64
CA GLU A 53 0.98 1.48 16.71
C GLU A 53 -0.03 2.24 15.83
N GLU A 54 0.31 3.46 15.43
CA GLU A 54 -0.48 4.22 14.45
C GLU A 54 -0.48 3.52 13.08
N GLU A 55 -1.65 3.47 12.44
CA GLU A 55 -1.79 2.89 11.10
C GLU A 55 -1.41 3.92 10.03
N ASP A 56 -0.14 4.26 9.95
CA ASP A 56 0.40 5.05 8.85
C ASP A 56 0.86 4.15 7.69
N LEU A 57 1.31 4.78 6.60
CA LEU A 57 1.79 4.06 5.43
C LEU A 57 3.01 3.18 5.76
N PHE A 58 3.87 3.63 6.69
CA PHE A 58 5.04 2.88 7.11
C PHE A 58 4.66 1.65 7.94
N HIS A 59 3.73 1.77 8.88
CA HIS A 59 3.19 0.66 9.63
C HIS A 59 2.55 -0.37 8.70
N PHE A 60 1.65 0.09 7.83
CA PHE A 60 0.96 -0.74 6.87
C PHE A 60 1.95 -1.50 5.96
N MET A 61 2.83 -0.77 5.26
CA MET A 61 3.74 -1.37 4.30
C MET A 61 4.88 -2.15 4.93
N GLY A 62 5.37 -1.73 6.10
CA GLY A 62 6.72 -2.09 6.55
C GLY A 62 6.78 -2.96 7.79
N VAL A 63 5.87 -2.79 8.76
CA VAL A 63 6.06 -3.43 10.09
C VAL A 63 4.82 -4.09 10.68
N CYS A 64 3.62 -3.89 10.14
CA CYS A 64 2.41 -4.53 10.64
C CYS A 64 2.58 -6.06 10.65
N SER A 65 2.49 -6.69 11.82
CA SER A 65 2.72 -8.13 12.01
C SER A 65 1.73 -9.00 11.21
N ILE A 66 0.52 -8.49 11.02
CA ILE A 66 -0.55 -9.15 10.26
C ILE A 66 -0.25 -9.19 8.76
N LEU A 67 0.56 -8.25 8.24
CA LEU A 67 0.87 -8.16 6.81
C LEU A 67 2.21 -8.81 6.42
N VAL A 68 2.82 -9.63 7.28
CA VAL A 68 4.12 -10.28 7.04
C VAL A 68 4.08 -11.13 5.77
N GLU A 69 3.06 -11.98 5.59
CA GLU A 69 2.96 -12.88 4.43
C GLU A 69 2.88 -12.12 3.10
N TRP A 70 2.17 -11.00 3.07
CA TRP A 70 2.09 -10.13 1.90
C TRP A 70 3.42 -9.44 1.60
N ARG A 71 4.14 -8.97 2.63
CA ARG A 71 5.48 -8.40 2.41
C ARG A 71 6.45 -9.46 1.91
N MET A 72 6.41 -10.68 2.45
CA MET A 72 7.23 -11.80 1.97
C MET A 72 6.90 -12.14 0.51
N LYS A 73 5.63 -12.21 0.15
CA LYS A 73 5.17 -12.51 -1.21
C LYS A 73 5.65 -11.46 -2.24
N TRP A 74 5.49 -10.18 -1.93
CA TRP A 74 5.67 -9.11 -2.92
C TRP A 74 7.06 -8.45 -2.86
N PHE A 75 7.66 -8.37 -1.68
CA PHE A 75 8.94 -7.69 -1.44
C PHE A 75 10.05 -8.64 -0.98
N SER A 76 9.73 -9.91 -0.68
CA SER A 76 10.68 -10.90 -0.17
C SER A 76 11.36 -10.46 1.13
N GLN A 77 10.67 -9.62 1.91
CA GLN A 77 11.15 -9.10 3.19
C GLN A 77 10.03 -9.18 4.23
N SER A 78 10.34 -9.63 5.44
CA SER A 78 9.35 -9.77 6.52
C SER A 78 9.08 -8.44 7.24
N ARG A 79 10.05 -7.53 7.19
CA ARG A 79 9.99 -6.16 7.70
C ARG A 79 10.73 -5.23 6.73
N LEU A 80 10.25 -4.00 6.63
CA LEU A 80 10.91 -2.92 5.89
C LEU A 80 11.18 -1.77 6.84
N SER A 81 12.36 -1.18 6.73
CA SER A 81 12.68 0.13 7.28
C SER A 81 11.93 1.23 6.53
N ARG A 82 11.87 2.42 7.14
CA ARG A 82 11.23 3.59 6.53
C ARG A 82 11.89 3.95 5.20
N GLN A 83 13.21 3.83 5.11
CA GLN A 83 13.95 4.10 3.87
C GLN A 83 13.58 3.08 2.78
N GLU A 84 13.54 1.78 3.11
CA GLU A 84 13.14 0.75 2.14
C GLU A 84 11.69 0.94 1.65
N CYS A 85 10.76 1.36 2.53
CA CYS A 85 9.41 1.73 2.10
C CYS A 85 9.43 2.89 1.10
N LEU A 86 10.23 3.93 1.34
CA LEU A 86 10.37 5.07 0.44
C LEU A 86 10.99 4.65 -0.90
N ASP A 87 11.97 3.77 -0.89
CA ASP A 87 12.62 3.27 -2.10
C ASP A 87 11.66 2.43 -2.93
N LEU A 88 10.86 1.57 -2.28
CA LEU A 88 9.76 0.84 -2.92
C LEU A 88 8.70 1.78 -3.50
N LEU A 89 8.35 2.87 -2.81
CA LEU A 89 7.39 3.85 -3.31
C LEU A 89 7.90 4.56 -4.58
N LYS A 90 9.21 4.81 -4.67
CA LYS A 90 9.86 5.48 -5.81
C LYS A 90 10.11 4.56 -7.01
N THR A 91 10.04 3.24 -6.82
CA THR A 91 10.39 2.28 -7.87
C THR A 91 9.50 2.41 -9.12
N PRO A 92 10.03 2.24 -10.33
CA PRO A 92 9.22 2.12 -11.54
C PRO A 92 8.47 0.78 -11.62
N ASN A 93 8.86 -0.23 -10.81
CA ASN A 93 8.18 -1.53 -10.77
C ASN A 93 6.82 -1.45 -10.07
N MET A 94 5.79 -1.14 -10.85
CA MET A 94 4.41 -0.99 -10.38
C MET A 94 3.75 -2.32 -10.00
N GLU A 95 4.20 -3.45 -10.55
CA GLU A 95 3.53 -4.74 -10.34
C GLU A 95 3.60 -5.19 -8.89
N LYS A 96 4.80 -5.16 -8.29
CA LYS A 96 4.98 -5.53 -6.89
C LYS A 96 4.22 -4.61 -5.95
N LEU A 97 4.33 -3.30 -6.20
CA LEU A 97 3.71 -2.28 -5.36
C LEU A 97 2.17 -2.37 -5.43
N ALA A 98 1.62 -2.46 -6.63
CA ALA A 98 0.18 -2.58 -6.84
C ALA A 98 -0.36 -3.93 -6.33
N GLY A 99 0.39 -5.01 -6.54
CA GLY A 99 0.05 -6.35 -6.07
C GLY A 99 -0.08 -6.39 -4.54
N TYR A 100 0.93 -5.87 -3.85
CA TYR A 100 0.91 -5.72 -2.40
C TYR A 100 -0.28 -4.85 -1.95
N ALA A 101 -0.42 -3.65 -2.51
CA ALA A 101 -1.48 -2.70 -2.15
C ALA A 101 -2.87 -3.35 -2.24
N ARG A 102 -3.14 -4.00 -3.37
CA ARG A 102 -4.44 -4.61 -3.67
C ARG A 102 -4.77 -5.71 -2.68
N GLU A 103 -3.84 -6.62 -2.44
CA GLU A 103 -4.08 -7.79 -1.59
C GLU A 103 -4.10 -7.42 -0.11
N ALA A 104 -3.17 -6.58 0.35
CA ALA A 104 -3.13 -6.12 1.74
C ALA A 104 -4.36 -5.28 2.09
N CYS A 105 -4.81 -4.37 1.21
CA CYS A 105 -6.04 -3.61 1.45
C CYS A 105 -7.29 -4.50 1.45
N LYS A 106 -7.37 -5.49 0.54
CA LYS A 106 -8.47 -6.45 0.53
C LYS A 106 -8.52 -7.23 1.84
N TYR A 107 -7.37 -7.69 2.32
CA TYR A 107 -7.27 -8.43 3.58
C TYR A 107 -7.60 -7.56 4.79
N ARG A 108 -7.08 -6.34 4.85
CA ARG A 108 -7.44 -5.34 5.87
C ARG A 108 -8.94 -5.15 5.94
N TRP A 109 -9.59 -4.93 4.80
CA TRP A 109 -11.04 -4.75 4.76
C TRP A 109 -11.77 -5.99 5.27
N ALA A 110 -11.38 -7.20 4.84
CA ALA A 110 -11.97 -8.44 5.32
C ALA A 110 -11.82 -8.61 6.85
N LEU A 111 -10.64 -8.33 7.43
CA LEU A 111 -10.41 -8.40 8.87
C LEU A 111 -11.26 -7.40 9.65
N ILE A 112 -11.33 -6.14 9.19
CA ILE A 112 -12.18 -5.12 9.83
C ILE A 112 -13.64 -5.54 9.79
N GLN A 113 -14.09 -6.12 8.68
CA GLN A 113 -15.45 -6.61 8.52
C GLN A 113 -15.77 -7.87 9.33
N GLU A 114 -14.77 -8.65 9.75
CA GLU A 114 -15.01 -9.84 10.56
C GLU A 114 -14.99 -9.51 12.06
N PHE A 115 -14.08 -8.63 12.49
CA PHE A 115 -13.73 -8.46 13.91
C PHE A 115 -14.02 -7.08 14.51
N ASN A 116 -14.29 -6.06 13.70
CA ASN A 116 -14.49 -4.68 14.18
C ASN A 116 -15.93 -4.16 13.99
N TYR A 117 -16.92 -5.06 14.07
CA TYR A 117 -18.36 -4.73 14.12
C TYR A 117 -18.89 -4.70 15.56
#